data_AF-W5TIB4-F1
#
_entry.id   AF-W5TIB4-F1
#
_cell.length_a   1.000
_cell.length_b   1.000
_cell.length_c   1.000
_cell.angle_alpha   90.00
_cell.angle_beta   90.00
_cell.angle_gamma   90.00
#
_symmetry.space_group_name_H-M   'P 1'
#
loop_
_entity.id
_entity.type
_entity.pdbx_description
1 polymer ?
#
loop_
_entity_poly.entity_id
_entity_poly.type
_entity_poly.pdbx_seq_one_letter_code
_entity_poly.pdbx_strand_id
1 'polypeptide(L)'
;MSELESVALTGYRTYRQAELNPARAVRVPLIAVLLLVGVVLLYAADRASREGVNRGWFVAVSLSGLFIARGLHLRRPITLPHFTVAVIVLGVSNIAYRGDHAGVGFVCLASTGLILMLPQGSRAQPDQLSRVAALVDRTVEDPLAPFALHSAKSYFFSTDSTAAIGYRARFGIAVVAGDPIGKCAEFGTLIAEFSDFAAGRGWRVAVLGASPAMTELWRTRAADHHGLRAIPIGRDVVIDVGSFDMVGRKFRNLRQAVSRTRNFGVKTEVIPERELDRELRETLLGIVDEWGTGHQTRGFSMILDHLLDGRHPGMLVVLARDADGRVAGFQRYGSSNNGGELSLDVPWRRKDAPNGLDERMIVDLVDYGRDHEVKRISLAFAAFPELFADKERSRSKQAIYVLARTLDPLIRLESLYRFLRKFNSFGNQRFVLIRWREIVFTAAALLTLEFVPHRKQG
;
A
#
# COMPACT_ATOMS: atom_id res chain seq x y z
N MET A 1 -8.57 -11.81 -32.67
CA MET A 1 -9.61 -12.11 -31.65
C MET A 1 -9.25 -13.29 -30.75
N SER A 2 -8.49 -14.30 -31.19
CA SER A 2 -8.17 -15.49 -30.38
C SER A 2 -7.05 -15.31 -29.32
N GLU A 3 -6.10 -14.39 -29.50
CA GLU A 3 -5.01 -14.18 -28.51
C GLU A 3 -5.46 -13.35 -27.29
N LEU A 4 -6.33 -12.36 -27.48
CA LEU A 4 -6.81 -11.49 -26.39
C LEU A 4 -7.72 -12.24 -25.39
N GLU A 5 -8.56 -13.15 -25.85
CA GLU A 5 -9.33 -14.05 -24.96
C GLU A 5 -8.40 -15.02 -24.22
N SER A 6 -7.35 -15.51 -24.88
CA SER A 6 -6.37 -16.39 -24.23
C SER A 6 -5.63 -15.66 -23.10
N VAL A 7 -5.26 -14.38 -23.28
CA VAL A 7 -4.60 -13.57 -22.25
C VAL A 7 -5.56 -13.19 -21.12
N ALA A 8 -6.82 -12.87 -21.43
CA ALA A 8 -7.86 -12.60 -20.43
C ALA A 8 -8.15 -13.85 -19.56
N LEU A 9 -8.23 -15.03 -20.17
CA LEU A 9 -8.37 -16.31 -19.46
C LEU A 9 -7.07 -16.73 -18.73
N THR A 10 -5.90 -16.29 -19.20
CA THR A 10 -4.62 -16.56 -18.56
C THR A 10 -4.47 -15.79 -17.24
N GLY A 11 -4.96 -14.54 -17.18
CA GLY A 11 -5.02 -13.77 -15.93
C GLY A 11 -5.85 -14.45 -14.82
N TYR A 12 -6.86 -15.23 -15.22
CA TYR A 12 -7.67 -16.05 -14.30
C TYR A 12 -6.98 -17.37 -13.91
N ARG A 13 -6.05 -17.88 -14.72
CA ARG A 13 -5.46 -19.23 -14.58
C ARG A 13 -4.13 -19.30 -13.83
N THR A 14 -3.41 -18.19 -13.60
CA THR A 14 -2.06 -18.23 -12.99
C THR A 14 -2.01 -18.61 -11.50
N TYR A 15 -3.15 -18.89 -10.87
CA TYR A 15 -3.22 -19.12 -9.42
C TYR A 15 -3.59 -20.55 -8.98
N ARG A 16 -3.38 -21.57 -9.83
CA ARG A 16 -3.67 -22.94 -9.42
C ARG A 16 -2.44 -23.61 -8.80
N GLN A 17 -2.02 -23.12 -7.63
CA GLN A 17 -1.49 -24.08 -6.64
C GLN A 17 -2.68 -24.95 -6.20
N ALA A 18 -2.44 -26.22 -5.87
CA ALA A 18 -3.48 -27.08 -5.31
C ALA A 18 -3.87 -26.55 -3.92
N GLU A 19 -4.78 -25.57 -3.91
CA GLU A 19 -5.35 -24.95 -2.72
C GLU A 19 -6.64 -25.70 -2.38
N LEU A 20 -6.68 -26.35 -1.23
CA LEU A 20 -7.91 -26.93 -0.70
C LEU A 20 -8.65 -25.85 0.06
N ASN A 21 -9.79 -25.43 -0.47
CA ASN A 21 -10.75 -24.56 0.24
C ASN A 21 -12.10 -25.28 0.32
N PRO A 22 -12.50 -25.81 1.50
CA PRO A 22 -13.75 -26.55 1.62
C PRO A 22 -14.96 -25.63 1.37
N ALA A 23 -15.93 -26.17 0.62
CA ALA A 23 -17.18 -25.48 0.33
C ALA A 23 -17.91 -25.09 1.63
N ARG A 24 -18.70 -24.01 1.59
CA ARG A 24 -19.41 -23.48 2.77
C ARG A 24 -20.24 -24.56 3.49
N ALA A 25 -20.91 -25.43 2.73
CA ALA A 25 -21.72 -26.53 3.24
C ALA A 25 -20.93 -27.55 4.08
N VAL A 26 -19.65 -27.75 3.77
CA VAL A 26 -18.75 -28.66 4.52
C VAL A 26 -18.09 -27.92 5.68
N ARG A 27 -17.78 -26.64 5.49
CA ARG A 27 -16.99 -25.84 6.42
C ARG A 27 -17.70 -25.55 7.74
N VAL A 28 -18.98 -25.20 7.70
CA VAL A 28 -19.79 -24.91 8.90
C VAL A 28 -19.91 -26.13 9.82
N PRO A 29 -20.32 -27.32 9.35
CA PRO A 29 -20.37 -28.50 10.22
C PRO A 29 -18.98 -28.93 10.68
N LEU A 30 -17.94 -28.83 9.85
CA LEU A 30 -16.56 -29.13 10.27
C LEU A 30 -16.09 -28.23 11.41
N ILE A 31 -16.39 -26.92 11.36
CA ILE A 31 -16.11 -25.98 12.46
C ILE A 31 -16.86 -26.39 13.73
N ALA A 32 -18.15 -26.71 13.63
CA ALA A 32 -18.95 -27.12 14.79
C ALA A 32 -18.40 -28.40 15.44
N VAL A 33 -18.01 -29.39 14.64
CA VAL A 33 -17.37 -30.63 15.11
C VAL A 33 -16.04 -30.34 15.79
N LEU A 34 -15.16 -29.52 15.19
CA LEU A 34 -13.87 -29.16 15.78
C LEU A 34 -14.02 -28.45 17.13
N LEU A 35 -15.00 -27.53 17.25
CA LEU A 35 -15.30 -26.84 18.50
C LEU A 35 -15.85 -27.81 19.55
N LEU A 36 -16.78 -28.71 19.18
CA LEU A 36 -17.34 -29.71 20.07
C LEU A 36 -16.26 -30.67 20.60
N VAL A 37 -15.43 -31.20 19.70
CA VAL A 37 -14.28 -32.05 20.06
C VAL A 37 -13.34 -31.29 21.00
N GLY A 38 -13.05 -30.01 20.71
CA GLY A 38 -12.24 -29.16 21.59
C GLY A 38 -12.80 -29.05 23.01
N VAL A 39 -14.12 -28.85 23.17
CA VAL A 39 -14.80 -28.80 24.49
C VAL A 39 -14.70 -30.13 25.22
N VAL A 40 -14.94 -31.25 24.53
CA VAL A 40 -14.83 -32.59 25.12
C VAL A 40 -13.41 -32.87 25.61
N LEU A 41 -12.39 -32.51 24.82
CA LEU A 41 -10.99 -32.68 25.20
C LEU A 41 -10.59 -31.79 26.39
N LEU A 42 -11.11 -30.55 26.47
CA LEU A 42 -10.89 -29.68 27.63
C LEU A 42 -11.54 -30.24 28.90
N TYR A 43 -12.76 -30.77 28.81
CA TYR A 43 -13.43 -31.44 29.92
C TYR A 43 -12.64 -32.68 30.38
N ALA A 44 -12.14 -33.49 29.43
CA ALA A 44 -11.30 -34.65 29.74
C ALA A 44 -9.95 -34.24 30.38
N ALA A 45 -9.38 -33.10 29.97
CA ALA A 45 -8.17 -32.54 30.57
C ALA A 45 -8.39 -32.09 32.02
N ASP A 46 -9.48 -31.38 32.32
CA ASP A 46 -9.83 -30.96 33.69
C ASP A 46 -10.00 -32.17 34.61
N ARG A 47 -10.76 -33.18 34.15
CA ARG A 47 -10.96 -34.42 34.91
C ARG A 47 -9.64 -35.14 35.18
N ALA A 48 -8.79 -35.29 34.17
CA ALA A 48 -7.49 -35.96 34.33
C ALA A 48 -6.52 -35.18 35.23
N SER A 49 -6.58 -33.85 35.23
CA SER A 49 -5.80 -33.01 36.14
C SER A 49 -6.20 -33.23 37.60
N ARG A 50 -7.48 -33.47 37.88
CA ARG A 50 -7.97 -33.83 39.23
C ARG A 50 -7.50 -35.21 39.69
N GLU A 51 -7.17 -36.08 38.75
CA GLU A 51 -6.61 -37.43 38.99
C GLU A 51 -5.06 -37.43 39.07
N GLY A 52 -4.41 -36.26 39.01
CA GLY A 52 -2.94 -36.13 39.15
C GLY A 52 -2.14 -36.49 37.89
N VAL A 53 -2.79 -36.66 36.73
CA VAL A 53 -2.13 -37.05 35.48
C VAL A 53 -1.90 -35.82 34.58
N ASN A 54 -0.64 -35.52 34.25
CA ASN A 54 -0.31 -34.39 33.35
C ASN A 54 -0.70 -34.71 31.89
N ARG A 55 -1.88 -34.22 31.46
CA ARG A 55 -2.38 -34.38 30.08
C ARG A 55 -2.49 -33.06 29.32
N GLY A 56 -1.47 -32.21 29.40
CA GLY A 56 -1.42 -30.95 28.65
C GLY A 56 -1.63 -31.10 27.13
N TRP A 57 -1.38 -32.28 26.57
CA TRP A 57 -1.63 -32.57 25.16
C TRP A 57 -3.10 -32.43 24.76
N PHE A 58 -4.07 -32.70 25.65
CA PHE A 58 -5.50 -32.46 25.35
C PHE A 58 -5.79 -31.00 25.06
N VAL A 59 -5.25 -30.11 25.91
CA VAL A 59 -5.36 -28.66 25.73
C VAL A 59 -4.67 -28.23 24.44
N ALA A 60 -3.51 -28.79 24.13
CA ALA A 60 -2.81 -28.49 22.87
C ALA A 60 -3.60 -28.93 21.63
N VAL A 61 -4.23 -30.12 21.64
CA VAL A 61 -5.13 -30.55 20.55
C VAL A 61 -6.33 -29.62 20.43
N SER A 62 -6.96 -29.21 21.54
CA SER A 62 -8.07 -28.26 21.52
C SER A 62 -7.66 -26.90 20.94
N LEU A 63 -6.48 -26.39 21.30
CA LEU A 63 -5.93 -25.16 20.72
C LEU A 63 -5.66 -25.30 19.22
N SER A 64 -5.06 -26.41 18.81
CA SER A 64 -4.84 -26.71 17.38
C SER A 64 -6.16 -26.75 16.61
N GLY A 65 -7.16 -27.48 17.13
CA GLY A 65 -8.51 -27.54 16.56
C GLY A 65 -9.20 -26.18 16.49
N LEU A 66 -9.01 -25.32 17.50
CA LEU A 66 -9.52 -23.95 17.51
C LEU A 66 -8.87 -23.08 16.42
N PHE A 67 -7.56 -23.21 16.20
CA PHE A 67 -6.88 -22.52 15.10
C PHE A 67 -7.37 -23.00 13.73
N ILE A 68 -7.57 -24.32 13.57
CA ILE A 68 -8.15 -24.91 12.36
C ILE A 68 -9.56 -24.35 12.12
N ALA A 69 -10.43 -24.40 13.14
CA ALA A 69 -11.79 -23.87 13.08
C ALA A 69 -11.81 -22.37 12.71
N ARG A 70 -10.92 -21.57 13.30
CA ARG A 70 -10.76 -20.15 12.97
C ARG A 70 -10.27 -19.94 11.54
N GLY A 71 -9.28 -20.70 11.09
CA GLY A 71 -8.77 -20.62 9.72
C GLY A 71 -9.81 -20.96 8.67
N LEU A 72 -10.60 -22.01 8.93
CA LEU A 72 -11.77 -22.36 8.13
C LEU A 72 -12.81 -21.24 8.12
N HIS A 73 -13.14 -20.66 9.27
CA HIS A 73 -14.06 -19.52 9.33
C HIS A 73 -13.57 -18.35 8.45
N LEU A 74 -12.26 -18.10 8.46
CA LEU A 74 -11.59 -17.09 7.65
C LEU A 74 -11.32 -17.52 6.19
N ARG A 75 -11.80 -18.69 5.75
CA ARG A 75 -11.59 -19.25 4.40
C ARG A 75 -10.11 -19.37 4.00
N ARG A 76 -9.22 -19.65 4.96
CA ARG A 76 -7.78 -19.80 4.71
C ARG A 76 -7.52 -21.02 3.83
N PRO A 77 -6.75 -20.88 2.73
CA PRO A 77 -6.39 -22.03 1.90
C PRO A 77 -5.33 -22.88 2.59
N ILE A 78 -5.52 -24.21 2.57
CA ILE A 78 -4.50 -25.15 2.99
C ILE A 78 -3.66 -25.50 1.76
N THR A 79 -2.36 -25.29 1.84
CA THR A 79 -1.41 -25.56 0.75
C THR A 79 -0.43 -26.65 1.16
N LEU A 80 0.23 -27.25 0.17
CA LEU A 80 1.21 -28.32 0.42
C LEU A 80 2.33 -27.90 1.40
N PRO A 81 2.90 -26.67 1.32
CA PRO A 81 3.85 -26.21 2.33
C PRO A 81 3.27 -26.14 3.75
N HIS A 82 2.04 -25.60 3.91
CA HIS A 82 1.39 -25.54 5.23
C HIS A 82 1.23 -26.95 5.84
N PHE A 83 0.73 -27.88 5.04
CA PHE A 83 0.55 -29.27 5.44
C PHE A 83 1.89 -29.94 5.80
N THR A 84 2.90 -29.78 4.96
CA THR A 84 4.23 -30.39 5.17
C THR A 84 4.87 -29.89 6.46
N VAL A 85 4.89 -28.57 6.68
CA VAL A 85 5.47 -27.99 7.91
C VAL A 85 4.66 -28.42 9.14
N ALA A 86 3.33 -28.45 9.06
CA ALA A 86 2.50 -28.90 10.17
C ALA A 86 2.74 -30.37 10.53
N VAL A 87 2.93 -31.26 9.55
CA VAL A 87 3.27 -32.67 9.78
C VAL A 87 4.66 -32.80 10.42
N ILE A 88 5.65 -32.04 9.96
CA ILE A 88 6.99 -32.02 10.57
C ILE A 88 6.90 -31.57 12.04
N VAL A 89 6.19 -30.47 12.31
CA VAL A 89 6.02 -29.94 13.68
C VAL A 89 5.23 -30.91 14.56
N LEU A 90 4.25 -31.63 14.00
CA LEU A 90 3.54 -32.69 14.71
C LEU A 90 4.47 -33.85 15.06
N GLY A 91 5.38 -34.24 14.16
CA GLY A 91 6.42 -35.24 14.43
C GLY A 91 7.37 -34.80 15.54
N VAL A 92 7.85 -33.55 15.51
CA VAL A 92 8.68 -32.96 16.58
C VAL A 92 7.93 -32.96 17.92
N SER A 93 6.64 -32.62 17.91
CA SER A 93 5.80 -32.69 19.11
C SER A 93 5.77 -34.10 19.70
N ASN A 94 5.58 -35.13 18.86
CA ASN A 94 5.54 -36.52 19.32
C ASN A 94 6.88 -36.96 19.96
N ILE A 95 8.00 -36.61 19.32
CA ILE A 95 9.34 -36.91 19.86
C ILE A 95 9.55 -36.19 21.20
N ALA A 96 9.17 -34.91 21.30
CA ALA A 96 9.31 -34.13 22.53
C ALA A 96 8.47 -34.68 23.69
N TYR A 97 7.24 -35.14 23.42
CA TYR A 97 6.42 -35.80 24.45
C TYR A 97 7.01 -37.13 24.92
N ARG A 98 7.71 -37.87 24.06
CA ARG A 98 8.39 -39.12 24.43
C ARG A 98 9.70 -38.90 25.18
N GLY A 99 10.37 -37.77 24.94
CA GLY A 99 11.63 -37.39 25.58
C GLY A 99 11.48 -36.52 26.83
N ASP A 100 10.36 -36.61 27.54
CA ASP A 100 10.04 -35.82 28.76
C ASP A 100 10.09 -34.28 28.60
N HIS A 101 10.06 -33.78 27.36
CA HIS A 101 10.00 -32.35 27.05
C HIS A 101 8.56 -31.90 26.79
N ALA A 102 7.68 -32.10 27.77
CA ALA A 102 6.23 -31.87 27.64
C ALA A 102 5.86 -30.44 27.21
N GLY A 103 6.62 -29.43 27.63
CA GLY A 103 6.38 -28.03 27.22
C GLY A 103 6.64 -27.79 25.73
N VAL A 104 7.71 -28.36 25.18
CA VAL A 104 8.01 -28.28 23.74
C VAL A 104 6.97 -29.06 22.96
N GLY A 105 6.63 -30.28 23.42
CA GLY A 105 5.57 -31.10 22.84
C GLY A 105 4.24 -30.34 22.74
N PHE A 106 3.86 -29.64 23.81
CA PHE A 106 2.66 -28.81 23.88
C PHE A 106 2.66 -27.68 22.85
N VAL A 107 3.72 -26.86 22.80
CA VAL A 107 3.80 -25.71 21.89
C VAL A 107 3.79 -26.18 20.43
N CYS A 108 4.54 -27.23 20.10
CA CYS A 108 4.54 -27.81 18.76
C CYS A 108 3.15 -28.34 18.39
N LEU A 109 2.49 -29.11 19.26
CA LEU A 109 1.15 -29.63 18.99
C LEU A 109 0.10 -28.52 18.80
N ALA A 110 0.07 -27.55 19.70
CA ALA A 110 -0.87 -26.43 19.62
C ALA A 110 -0.65 -25.57 18.37
N SER A 111 0.60 -25.39 17.94
CA SER A 111 0.93 -24.58 16.76
C SER A 111 0.65 -25.28 15.43
N THR A 112 0.49 -26.61 15.37
CA THR A 112 0.17 -27.32 14.12
C THR A 112 -1.06 -26.76 13.41
N GLY A 113 -2.15 -26.50 14.15
CA GLY A 113 -3.38 -25.95 13.60
C GLY A 113 -3.24 -24.50 13.14
N LEU A 114 -2.38 -23.73 13.81
CA LEU A 114 -2.02 -22.37 13.38
C LEU A 114 -1.25 -22.40 12.07
N ILE A 115 -0.22 -23.26 11.98
CA ILE A 115 0.64 -23.43 10.79
C ILE A 115 -0.17 -23.85 9.58
N LEU A 116 -1.10 -24.81 9.74
CA LEU A 116 -2.02 -25.25 8.69
C LEU A 116 -2.86 -24.11 8.11
N MET A 117 -3.19 -23.12 8.94
CA MET A 117 -4.10 -22.04 8.63
C MET A 117 -3.42 -20.67 8.46
N LEU A 118 -2.09 -20.66 8.31
CA LEU A 118 -1.37 -19.42 8.09
C LEU A 118 -1.87 -18.71 6.82
N PRO A 119 -2.00 -17.38 6.85
CA PRO A 119 -2.44 -16.65 5.69
C PRO A 119 -1.39 -16.70 4.58
N GLN A 120 -1.82 -16.99 3.36
CA GLN A 120 -0.97 -16.76 2.19
C GLN A 120 -0.95 -15.30 1.82
N GLY A 121 0.22 -14.79 1.45
CA GLY A 121 0.36 -13.47 0.83
C GLY A 121 0.18 -13.54 -0.68
N SER A 122 -0.02 -12.39 -1.32
CA SER A 122 0.03 -12.29 -2.78
C SER A 122 1.46 -12.06 -3.26
N ARG A 123 1.70 -12.35 -4.54
CA ARG A 123 3.00 -12.18 -5.22
C ARG A 123 3.00 -10.91 -6.07
N ALA A 124 4.18 -10.28 -6.19
CA ALA A 124 4.36 -9.12 -7.06
C ALA A 124 4.10 -9.53 -8.51
N GLN A 125 3.55 -8.62 -9.31
CA GLN A 125 3.28 -8.86 -10.73
C GLN A 125 3.92 -7.76 -11.59
N PRO A 126 5.26 -7.62 -11.57
CA PRO A 126 5.95 -6.62 -12.38
C PRO A 126 5.76 -6.83 -13.89
N ASP A 127 5.43 -8.06 -14.31
CA ASP A 127 5.07 -8.42 -15.68
C ASP A 127 3.80 -7.71 -16.19
N GLN A 128 2.95 -7.21 -15.29
CA GLN A 128 1.72 -6.50 -15.64
C GLN A 128 1.92 -4.99 -15.80
N LEU A 129 3.14 -4.46 -15.63
CA LEU A 129 3.42 -3.03 -15.59
C LEU A 129 2.94 -2.29 -16.85
N SER A 130 3.17 -2.84 -18.04
CA SER A 130 2.75 -2.23 -19.31
C SER A 130 1.23 -2.09 -19.43
N ARG A 131 0.49 -3.12 -18.99
CA ARG A 131 -0.97 -3.12 -18.98
C ARG A 131 -1.52 -2.12 -17.95
N VAL A 132 -0.92 -2.07 -16.77
CA VAL A 132 -1.29 -1.13 -15.70
C VAL A 132 -1.00 0.30 -16.12
N ALA A 133 0.12 0.56 -16.79
CA ALA A 133 0.44 1.87 -17.35
C ALA A 133 -0.61 2.37 -18.33
N ALA A 134 -1.09 1.52 -19.25
CA ALA A 134 -2.17 1.90 -20.16
C ALA A 134 -3.49 2.24 -19.43
N LEU A 135 -3.74 1.65 -18.26
CA LEU A 135 -4.89 1.98 -17.41
C LEU A 135 -4.68 3.29 -16.65
N VAL A 136 -3.48 3.50 -16.09
CA VAL A 136 -3.09 4.77 -15.43
C VAL A 136 -3.25 5.93 -16.41
N ASP A 137 -2.78 5.78 -17.63
CA ASP A 137 -2.82 6.83 -18.66
C ASP A 137 -4.26 7.21 -19.05
N ARG A 138 -5.21 6.28 -18.94
CA ARG A 138 -6.64 6.53 -19.18
C ARG A 138 -7.41 6.95 -17.93
N THR A 139 -6.79 6.91 -16.76
CA THR A 139 -7.44 7.28 -15.51
C THR A 139 -7.54 8.79 -15.44
N VAL A 140 -8.74 9.29 -15.13
CA VAL A 140 -9.06 10.71 -15.06
C VAL A 140 -9.45 11.09 -13.64
N GLU A 141 -9.18 12.33 -13.24
CA GLU A 141 -9.56 12.88 -11.93
C GLU A 141 -8.98 12.15 -10.71
N ASP A 142 -7.91 11.40 -10.90
CA ASP A 142 -7.10 10.85 -9.82
C ASP A 142 -5.62 11.04 -10.15
N PRO A 143 -5.01 12.16 -9.74
CA PRO A 143 -3.61 12.40 -10.03
C PRO A 143 -2.74 11.34 -9.36
N LEU A 144 -3.20 10.65 -8.31
CA LEU A 144 -2.45 9.59 -7.62
C LEU A 144 -2.43 8.25 -8.37
N ALA A 145 -3.15 8.11 -9.48
CA ALA A 145 -3.17 6.89 -10.29
C ALA A 145 -1.77 6.33 -10.65
N PRO A 146 -0.73 7.14 -10.95
CA PRO A 146 0.61 6.63 -11.27
C PRO A 146 1.21 5.76 -10.18
N PHE A 147 0.86 5.96 -8.90
CA PHE A 147 1.36 5.12 -7.81
C PHE A 147 0.92 3.66 -7.93
N ALA A 148 -0.08 3.33 -8.76
CA ALA A 148 -0.42 1.96 -9.10
C ALA A 148 0.73 1.20 -9.80
N LEU A 149 1.74 1.89 -10.35
CA LEU A 149 2.87 1.28 -11.06
C LEU A 149 3.94 0.63 -10.17
N HIS A 150 3.90 0.86 -8.86
CA HIS A 150 4.91 0.31 -7.94
C HIS A 150 5.07 -1.22 -8.07
N SER A 151 6.30 -1.71 -8.25
CA SER A 151 6.57 -3.12 -8.65
C SER A 151 6.11 -4.15 -7.61
N ALA A 152 6.05 -3.76 -6.33
CA ALA A 152 5.57 -4.63 -5.26
C ALA A 152 4.05 -4.92 -5.30
N LYS A 153 3.27 -4.34 -6.22
CA LYS A 153 1.83 -4.58 -6.31
C LYS A 153 1.49 -5.89 -7.02
N SER A 154 0.36 -6.43 -6.63
CA SER A 154 -0.45 -7.39 -7.38
C SER A 154 -1.64 -6.62 -7.97
N TYR A 155 -2.25 -7.16 -9.03
CA TYR A 155 -3.36 -6.50 -9.71
C TYR A 155 -4.56 -7.44 -9.83
N PHE A 156 -5.74 -6.87 -9.66
CA PHE A 156 -7.01 -7.52 -9.99
C PHE A 156 -7.68 -6.69 -11.09
N PHE A 157 -7.95 -7.30 -12.23
CA PHE A 157 -8.49 -6.62 -13.42
C PHE A 157 -9.98 -6.92 -13.58
N SER A 158 -10.71 -5.99 -14.18
CA SER A 158 -12.06 -6.28 -14.69
C SER A 158 -11.98 -7.32 -15.80
N THR A 159 -13.10 -7.99 -16.06
CA THR A 159 -13.23 -9.01 -17.12
C THR A 159 -12.70 -8.52 -18.46
N ASP A 160 -13.07 -7.29 -18.84
CA ASP A 160 -12.67 -6.67 -20.12
C ASP A 160 -11.31 -5.97 -20.05
N SER A 161 -10.60 -6.06 -18.92
CA SER A 161 -9.25 -5.51 -18.73
C SER A 161 -9.15 -4.00 -18.84
N THR A 162 -10.27 -3.30 -18.68
CA THR A 162 -10.46 -1.85 -18.81
C THR A 162 -10.36 -1.10 -17.48
N ALA A 163 -10.33 -1.82 -16.36
CA ALA A 163 -10.08 -1.28 -15.04
C ALA A 163 -9.28 -2.27 -14.17
N ALA A 164 -8.58 -1.76 -13.15
CA ALA A 164 -7.81 -2.59 -12.22
C ALA A 164 -7.73 -2.02 -10.80
N ILE A 165 -7.53 -2.91 -9.83
CA ILE A 165 -7.20 -2.59 -8.44
C ILE A 165 -5.76 -3.02 -8.17
N GLY A 166 -4.91 -2.08 -7.76
CA GLY A 166 -3.57 -2.36 -7.23
C GLY A 166 -3.65 -2.73 -5.75
N TYR A 167 -3.14 -3.91 -5.39
CA TYR A 167 -3.19 -4.40 -4.01
C TYR A 167 -1.95 -5.22 -3.63
N ARG A 168 -1.78 -5.50 -2.34
CA ARG A 168 -0.83 -6.51 -1.86
C ARG A 168 -1.41 -7.22 -0.64
N ALA A 169 -1.40 -8.55 -0.65
CA ALA A 169 -1.87 -9.33 0.48
C ALA A 169 -0.72 -9.73 1.43
N ARG A 170 -0.84 -9.38 2.71
CA ARG A 170 0.07 -9.79 3.80
C ARG A 170 -0.73 -10.03 5.08
N PHE A 171 -0.31 -11.01 5.89
CA PHE A 171 -0.96 -11.37 7.16
C PHE A 171 -2.48 -11.61 7.02
N GLY A 172 -2.91 -12.02 5.84
CA GLY A 172 -4.30 -12.30 5.55
C GLY A 172 -5.17 -11.06 5.32
N ILE A 173 -4.54 -9.91 5.09
CA ILE A 173 -5.17 -8.65 4.70
C ILE A 173 -4.74 -8.34 3.27
N ALA A 174 -5.70 -8.16 2.36
CA ALA A 174 -5.47 -7.60 1.04
C ALA A 174 -5.53 -6.07 1.17
N VAL A 175 -4.36 -5.43 1.19
CA VAL A 175 -4.23 -3.97 1.26
C VAL A 175 -4.32 -3.42 -0.15
N VAL A 176 -5.43 -2.73 -0.43
CA VAL A 176 -5.61 -1.95 -1.65
C VAL A 176 -4.91 -0.60 -1.48
N ALA A 177 -4.13 -0.21 -2.47
CA ALA A 177 -3.37 1.04 -2.48
C ALA A 177 -4.01 2.04 -3.44
N GLY A 178 -4.65 3.07 -2.89
CA GLY A 178 -5.34 4.10 -3.64
C GLY A 178 -6.69 3.65 -4.20
N ASP A 179 -7.17 4.40 -5.19
CA ASP A 179 -8.40 4.12 -5.91
C ASP A 179 -8.16 3.14 -7.07
N PRO A 180 -9.20 2.48 -7.61
CA PRO A 180 -9.07 1.72 -8.84
C PRO A 180 -8.64 2.62 -10.01
N ILE A 181 -7.94 2.04 -10.99
CA ILE A 181 -7.48 2.72 -12.20
C ILE A 181 -8.25 2.23 -13.44
N GLY A 182 -8.32 3.06 -14.48
CA GLY A 182 -9.00 2.78 -15.74
C GLY A 182 -10.43 3.34 -15.78
N LYS A 183 -11.38 2.58 -16.32
CA LYS A 183 -12.74 3.06 -16.58
C LYS A 183 -13.59 3.15 -15.32
N CYS A 184 -13.83 4.37 -14.83
CA CYS A 184 -14.58 4.64 -13.58
C CYS A 184 -15.97 3.98 -13.50
N ALA A 185 -16.66 3.84 -14.64
CA ALA A 185 -17.98 3.21 -14.70
C ALA A 185 -17.99 1.74 -14.23
N GLU A 186 -16.85 1.05 -14.29
CA GLU A 186 -16.71 -0.36 -13.89
C GLU A 186 -16.31 -0.53 -12.42
N PHE A 187 -15.87 0.54 -11.73
CA PHE A 187 -15.27 0.43 -10.39
C PHE A 187 -16.20 -0.22 -9.37
N GLY A 188 -17.50 0.05 -9.44
CA GLY A 188 -18.47 -0.56 -8.53
C GLY A 188 -18.58 -2.09 -8.68
N THR A 189 -18.46 -2.60 -9.91
CA THR A 189 -18.46 -4.05 -10.18
C THR A 189 -17.11 -4.66 -9.83
N LEU A 190 -16.02 -4.00 -10.24
CA LEU A 190 -14.66 -4.41 -9.94
C LEU A 190 -14.39 -4.55 -8.43
N ILE A 191 -14.88 -3.61 -7.62
CA ILE A 191 -14.77 -3.67 -6.15
C ILE A 191 -15.53 -4.87 -5.57
N ALA A 192 -16.71 -5.18 -6.10
CA ALA A 192 -17.50 -6.33 -5.65
C ALA A 192 -16.78 -7.65 -5.99
N GLU A 193 -16.34 -7.80 -7.24
CA GLU A 193 -15.60 -8.97 -7.71
C GLU A 193 -14.27 -9.16 -6.96
N PHE A 194 -13.52 -8.08 -6.75
CA PHE A 194 -12.31 -8.13 -5.94
C PHE A 194 -12.60 -8.52 -4.48
N SER A 195 -13.70 -8.02 -3.92
CA SER A 195 -14.11 -8.36 -2.55
C SER A 195 -14.37 -9.86 -2.41
N ASP A 196 -15.05 -10.45 -3.38
CA ASP A 196 -15.33 -11.89 -3.44
C ASP A 196 -14.05 -12.70 -3.67
N PHE A 197 -13.19 -12.24 -4.59
CA PHE A 197 -11.88 -12.83 -4.83
C PHE A 197 -11.02 -12.84 -3.55
N ALA A 198 -10.91 -11.69 -2.86
CA ALA A 198 -10.18 -11.57 -1.61
C ALA A 198 -10.77 -12.51 -0.55
N ALA A 199 -12.10 -12.58 -0.45
CA ALA A 199 -12.75 -13.49 0.48
C ALA A 199 -12.49 -14.97 0.14
N GLY A 200 -12.48 -15.34 -1.14
CA GLY A 200 -12.12 -16.68 -1.62
C GLY A 200 -10.70 -17.10 -1.28
N ARG A 201 -9.76 -16.14 -1.20
CA ARG A 201 -8.38 -16.33 -0.72
C ARG A 201 -8.23 -16.32 0.80
N GLY A 202 -9.34 -16.16 1.51
CA GLY A 202 -9.37 -15.94 2.94
C GLY A 202 -8.78 -14.59 3.37
N TRP A 203 -8.56 -13.67 2.44
CA TRP A 203 -8.13 -12.32 2.74
C TRP A 203 -9.29 -11.47 3.22
N ARG A 204 -8.94 -10.47 4.02
CA ARG A 204 -9.82 -9.39 4.47
C ARG A 204 -9.36 -8.12 3.78
N VAL A 205 -10.28 -7.29 3.29
CA VAL A 205 -9.89 -6.06 2.59
C VAL A 205 -9.59 -4.94 3.57
N ALA A 206 -8.51 -4.20 3.30
CA ALA A 206 -8.26 -2.87 3.83
C ALA A 206 -7.86 -1.96 2.67
N VAL A 207 -8.25 -0.69 2.72
CA VAL A 207 -7.92 0.28 1.65
C VAL A 207 -7.12 1.41 2.26
N LEU A 208 -5.99 1.76 1.64
CA LEU A 208 -5.12 2.86 2.04
C LEU A 208 -5.15 3.94 0.97
N GLY A 209 -5.66 5.13 1.30
CA GLY A 209 -5.65 6.27 0.39
C GLY A 209 -6.89 6.41 -0.49
N ALA A 210 -8.04 5.86 -0.07
CA ALA A 210 -9.27 5.96 -0.84
C ALA A 210 -9.78 7.41 -0.94
N SER A 211 -10.26 7.84 -2.10
CA SER A 211 -11.01 9.08 -2.24
C SER A 211 -12.38 9.01 -1.54
N PRO A 212 -13.08 10.15 -1.36
CA PRO A 212 -14.43 10.16 -0.80
C PRO A 212 -15.40 9.30 -1.64
N ALA A 213 -15.31 9.39 -2.97
CA ALA A 213 -16.17 8.63 -3.89
C ALA A 213 -15.93 7.12 -3.77
N MET A 214 -14.65 6.69 -3.76
CA MET A 214 -14.33 5.27 -3.62
C MET A 214 -14.65 4.74 -2.22
N THR A 215 -14.58 5.59 -1.19
CA THR A 215 -14.96 5.19 0.17
C THR A 215 -16.41 4.68 0.22
N GLU A 216 -17.33 5.38 -0.44
CA GLU A 216 -18.74 4.98 -0.49
C GLU A 216 -18.93 3.70 -1.29
N LEU A 217 -18.26 3.57 -2.44
CA LEU A 217 -18.30 2.33 -3.23
C LEU A 217 -17.77 1.13 -2.44
N TRP A 218 -16.64 1.25 -1.73
CA TRP A 218 -16.13 0.17 -0.89
C TRP A 218 -17.11 -0.21 0.22
N ARG A 219 -17.76 0.76 0.86
CA ARG A 219 -18.72 0.47 1.94
C ARG A 219 -19.98 -0.22 1.44
N THR A 220 -20.44 0.12 0.24
CA THR A 220 -21.68 -0.41 -0.33
C THR A 220 -21.48 -1.71 -1.11
N ARG A 221 -20.35 -1.87 -1.81
CA ARG A 221 -20.10 -2.99 -2.74
C ARG A 221 -19.27 -4.12 -2.15
N ALA A 222 -18.50 -3.89 -1.08
CA ALA A 222 -17.67 -4.93 -0.47
C ALA A 222 -18.47 -5.84 0.48
N ALA A 223 -19.39 -6.63 -0.07
CA ALA A 223 -20.36 -7.43 0.69
C ALA A 223 -19.68 -8.37 1.71
N ASP A 224 -18.71 -9.18 1.30
CA ASP A 224 -18.00 -10.09 2.22
C ASP A 224 -17.08 -9.38 3.25
N HIS A 225 -17.02 -8.04 3.23
CA HIS A 225 -16.19 -7.21 4.11
C HIS A 225 -16.96 -6.05 4.74
N HIS A 226 -18.28 -6.20 4.97
CA HIS A 226 -19.09 -5.20 5.67
C HIS A 226 -18.42 -4.68 6.96
N GLY A 227 -18.66 -3.40 7.26
CA GLY A 227 -18.12 -2.74 8.45
C GLY A 227 -16.77 -2.06 8.26
N LEU A 228 -16.32 -1.86 7.01
CA LEU A 228 -15.23 -0.94 6.68
C LEU A 228 -15.55 0.45 7.21
N ARG A 229 -14.76 0.92 8.17
CA ARG A 229 -14.84 2.28 8.69
C ARG A 229 -13.81 3.15 8.00
N ALA A 230 -14.26 4.28 7.50
CA ALA A 230 -13.40 5.29 6.91
C ALA A 230 -12.76 6.12 8.02
N ILE A 231 -11.44 6.16 8.05
CA ILE A 231 -10.65 6.99 8.94
C ILE A 231 -9.90 8.00 8.06
N PRO A 232 -10.15 9.32 8.21
CA PRO A 232 -9.43 10.32 7.44
C PRO A 232 -7.95 10.26 7.81
N ILE A 233 -7.09 10.12 6.81
CA ILE A 233 -5.64 10.08 7.02
C ILE A 233 -4.95 11.37 6.60
N GLY A 234 -5.61 12.20 5.80
CA GLY A 234 -5.02 13.43 5.28
C GLY A 234 -5.73 13.94 4.03
N ARG A 235 -5.06 14.83 3.31
CA ARG A 235 -5.56 15.44 2.09
C ARG A 235 -4.51 15.37 0.98
N ASP A 236 -5.00 15.21 -0.23
CA ASP A 236 -4.19 15.44 -1.42
C ASP A 236 -3.91 16.94 -1.56
N VAL A 237 -2.76 17.32 -2.13
CA VAL A 237 -2.42 18.71 -2.41
C VAL A 237 -2.24 18.84 -3.91
N VAL A 238 -3.28 19.32 -4.58
CA VAL A 238 -3.43 19.30 -6.02
C VAL A 238 -3.55 20.74 -6.53
N ILE A 239 -2.55 21.18 -7.28
CA ILE A 239 -2.58 22.45 -7.99
C ILE A 239 -3.44 22.29 -9.23
N ASP A 240 -4.45 23.15 -9.38
CA ASP A 240 -5.17 23.35 -10.63
C ASP A 240 -4.36 24.32 -11.51
N VAL A 241 -3.82 23.85 -12.62
CA VAL A 241 -2.83 24.58 -13.43
C VAL A 241 -3.42 25.84 -14.06
N GLY A 242 -4.69 25.78 -14.49
CA GLY A 242 -5.38 26.87 -15.17
C GLY A 242 -5.68 28.05 -14.24
N SER A 243 -6.00 27.78 -12.97
CA SER A 243 -6.37 28.80 -11.99
C SER A 243 -5.24 29.17 -11.01
N PHE A 244 -4.12 28.46 -11.02
CA PHE A 244 -3.03 28.74 -10.10
C PHE A 244 -2.32 30.06 -10.43
N ASP A 245 -2.42 30.98 -9.48
CA ASP A 245 -1.61 32.19 -9.41
C ASP A 245 -0.93 32.30 -8.03
N MET A 246 0.06 33.18 -7.94
CA MET A 246 0.72 33.49 -6.68
C MET A 246 0.25 34.84 -6.11
N VAL A 247 -1.03 35.21 -6.24
CA VAL A 247 -1.55 36.54 -5.87
C VAL A 247 -2.01 36.61 -4.39
N GLY A 248 -1.72 37.73 -3.74
CA GLY A 248 -2.18 38.01 -2.38
C GLY A 248 -1.21 37.60 -1.27
N ARG A 249 -1.62 37.84 -0.01
CA ARG A 249 -0.72 37.70 1.16
C ARG A 249 -0.36 36.25 1.48
N LYS A 250 -1.26 35.29 1.20
CA LYS A 250 -1.07 33.86 1.50
C LYS A 250 0.11 33.21 0.77
N PHE A 251 0.49 33.73 -0.41
CA PHE A 251 1.61 33.24 -1.21
C PHE A 251 2.93 34.01 -0.99
N ARG A 252 3.02 34.91 0.00
CA ARG A 252 4.23 35.70 0.24
C ARG A 252 5.49 34.82 0.36
N ASN A 253 5.41 33.74 1.13
CA ASN A 253 6.54 32.84 1.35
C ASN A 253 6.93 32.09 0.07
N LEU A 254 5.94 31.69 -0.74
CA LEU A 254 6.16 31.03 -2.01
C LEU A 254 6.84 31.99 -3.00
N ARG A 255 6.33 33.21 -3.16
CA ARG A 255 6.96 34.23 -4.02
C ARG A 255 8.38 34.58 -3.59
N GLN A 256 8.64 34.65 -2.27
CA GLN A 256 9.99 34.89 -1.75
C GLN A 256 10.94 33.73 -2.06
N ALA A 257 10.48 32.48 -1.95
CA ALA A 257 11.27 31.29 -2.31
C ALA A 257 11.62 31.29 -3.81
N VAL A 258 10.65 31.58 -4.69
CA VAL A 258 10.85 31.66 -6.14
C VAL A 258 11.74 32.84 -6.54
N SER A 259 11.53 34.02 -5.95
CA SER A 259 12.37 35.20 -6.23
C SER A 259 13.81 34.99 -5.77
N ARG A 260 14.01 34.36 -4.61
CA ARG A 260 15.35 34.04 -4.10
C ARG A 260 16.09 33.15 -5.08
N THR A 261 15.51 32.03 -5.49
CA THR A 261 16.15 31.09 -6.43
C THR A 261 16.44 31.71 -7.79
N ARG A 262 15.56 32.59 -8.31
CA ARG A 262 15.86 33.41 -9.50
C ARG A 262 17.09 34.29 -9.31
N ASN A 263 17.22 34.97 -8.16
CA ASN A 263 18.38 35.80 -7.86
C ASN A 263 19.68 35.00 -7.69
N PHE A 264 19.58 33.73 -7.26
CA PHE A 264 20.70 32.78 -7.24
C PHE A 264 21.01 32.18 -8.63
N GLY A 265 20.36 32.62 -9.70
CA GLY A 265 20.62 32.17 -11.06
C GLY A 265 20.10 30.77 -11.38
N VAL A 266 19.18 30.23 -10.57
CA VAL A 266 18.64 28.88 -10.79
C VAL A 266 17.81 28.81 -12.06
N LYS A 267 18.15 27.85 -12.93
CA LYS A 267 17.39 27.50 -14.14
C LYS A 267 16.75 26.13 -13.98
N THR A 268 15.56 25.96 -14.56
CA THR A 268 14.80 24.71 -14.51
C THR A 268 14.52 24.19 -15.90
N GLU A 269 14.39 22.87 -16.02
CA GLU A 269 14.11 22.18 -17.28
C GLU A 269 13.24 20.96 -17.00
N VAL A 270 12.28 20.65 -17.86
CA VAL A 270 11.43 19.46 -17.78
C VAL A 270 11.85 18.49 -18.87
N ILE A 271 12.24 17.27 -18.50
CA ILE A 271 12.73 16.25 -19.43
C ILE A 271 11.99 14.92 -19.15
N PRO A 272 11.55 14.17 -20.17
CA PRO A 272 11.10 12.80 -19.99
C PRO A 272 12.20 11.93 -19.36
N GLU A 273 11.87 11.11 -18.35
CA GLU A 273 12.88 10.28 -17.64
C GLU A 273 13.64 9.34 -18.60
N ARG A 274 12.95 8.85 -19.64
CA ARG A 274 13.52 7.97 -20.67
C ARG A 274 14.60 8.65 -21.52
N GLU A 275 14.63 9.99 -21.55
CA GLU A 275 15.58 10.79 -22.33
C GLU A 275 16.80 11.22 -21.49
N LEU A 276 16.84 10.86 -20.20
CA LEU A 276 18.03 11.06 -19.38
C LEU A 276 19.17 10.19 -19.89
N ASP A 277 20.23 10.84 -20.36
CA ASP A 277 21.49 10.19 -20.65
C ASP A 277 22.09 9.58 -19.37
N ARG A 278 23.11 8.73 -19.58
CA ARG A 278 23.75 7.99 -18.49
C ARG A 278 24.46 8.91 -17.49
N GLU A 279 25.17 9.94 -17.97
CA GLU A 279 25.99 10.82 -17.13
C GLU A 279 25.11 11.68 -16.22
N LEU A 280 24.05 12.26 -16.79
CA LEU A 280 23.05 13.01 -16.05
C LEU A 280 22.35 12.11 -15.04
N ARG A 281 21.95 10.90 -15.42
CA ARG A 281 21.33 9.93 -14.50
C ARG A 281 22.25 9.59 -13.33
N GLU A 282 23.53 9.30 -13.58
CA GLU A 282 24.52 9.05 -12.54
C GLU A 282 24.70 10.27 -11.62
N THR A 283 24.70 11.49 -12.18
CA THR A 283 24.73 12.73 -11.41
C THR A 283 23.52 12.86 -10.48
N LEU A 284 22.31 12.60 -10.98
CA LEU A 284 21.08 12.65 -10.16
C LEU A 284 21.08 11.61 -9.05
N LEU A 285 21.51 10.38 -9.35
CA LEU A 285 21.65 9.33 -8.34
C LEU A 285 22.69 9.69 -7.28
N GLY A 286 23.79 10.35 -7.66
CA GLY A 286 24.77 10.89 -6.72
C GLY A 286 24.16 11.86 -5.70
N ILE A 287 23.24 12.74 -6.14
CA ILE A 287 22.50 13.63 -5.22
C ILE A 287 21.67 12.82 -4.22
N VAL A 288 21.05 11.71 -4.64
CA VAL A 288 20.27 10.84 -3.74
C VAL A 288 21.18 10.18 -2.71
N ASP A 289 22.34 9.68 -3.15
CA ASP A 289 23.30 8.97 -2.29
C ASP A 289 23.92 9.89 -1.22
N GLU A 290 24.06 11.20 -1.46
CA GLU A 290 24.53 12.17 -0.47
C GLU A 290 23.71 12.15 0.84
N TRP A 291 22.41 11.83 0.75
CA TRP A 291 21.53 11.81 1.92
C TRP A 291 21.69 10.55 2.77
N GLY A 292 22.38 9.52 2.29
CA GLY A 292 22.66 8.29 3.05
C GLY A 292 21.41 7.48 3.43
N THR A 293 20.24 7.81 2.86
CA THR A 293 18.95 7.19 3.20
C THR A 293 18.68 5.89 2.44
N GLY A 294 19.63 5.43 1.61
CA GLY A 294 19.43 4.36 0.64
C GLY A 294 18.54 4.80 -0.52
N HIS A 295 18.65 4.12 -1.66
CA HIS A 295 17.72 4.30 -2.77
C HIS A 295 16.28 4.03 -2.27
N GLN A 296 15.27 4.67 -2.88
CA GLN A 296 13.86 4.50 -2.53
C GLN A 296 13.45 3.04 -2.46
N THR A 297 13.46 2.49 -1.25
CA THR A 297 13.20 1.08 -0.97
C THR A 297 11.99 0.90 -0.08
N ARG A 298 11.40 2.02 0.39
CA ARG A 298 10.25 2.06 1.28
C ARG A 298 9.07 2.68 0.57
N GLY A 299 7.91 2.43 1.15
CA GLY A 299 6.61 2.89 0.72
C GLY A 299 5.95 1.92 -0.26
N PHE A 300 4.63 2.04 -0.34
CA PHE A 300 3.80 1.13 -1.11
C PHE A 300 2.67 1.86 -1.82
N SER A 301 1.99 2.81 -1.16
CA SER A 301 0.76 3.40 -1.71
C SER A 301 0.94 4.76 -2.37
N MET A 302 1.97 5.52 -2.01
CA MET A 302 2.15 6.94 -2.40
C MET A 302 3.61 7.30 -2.69
N ILE A 303 4.42 6.32 -3.06
CA ILE A 303 5.77 6.49 -3.59
C ILE A 303 5.99 5.39 -4.62
N LEU A 304 6.75 5.66 -5.67
CA LEU A 304 7.19 4.66 -6.62
C LEU A 304 8.55 4.09 -6.21
N ASP A 305 8.86 2.92 -6.73
CA ASP A 305 10.19 2.36 -6.73
C ASP A 305 10.90 2.68 -8.04
N HIS A 306 12.08 2.07 -8.27
CA HIS A 306 12.75 2.15 -9.56
C HIS A 306 13.04 3.61 -9.98
N LEU A 307 13.70 4.34 -9.07
CA LEU A 307 14.04 5.75 -9.26
C LEU A 307 15.06 5.92 -10.39
N LEU A 308 14.69 6.69 -11.42
CA LEU A 308 15.55 7.05 -12.53
C LEU A 308 16.15 5.83 -13.27
N ASP A 309 15.45 4.70 -13.31
CA ASP A 309 15.88 3.52 -14.08
C ASP A 309 15.11 3.37 -15.41
N GLY A 310 14.10 4.21 -15.66
CA GLY A 310 13.30 4.21 -16.89
C GLY A 310 12.30 3.07 -17.01
N ARG A 311 12.09 2.23 -15.98
CA ARG A 311 11.11 1.15 -16.01
C ARG A 311 9.67 1.65 -15.96
N HIS A 312 9.44 2.74 -15.24
CA HIS A 312 8.11 3.36 -15.15
C HIS A 312 7.85 4.20 -16.42
N PRO A 313 6.81 3.90 -17.20
CA PRO A 313 6.44 4.70 -18.35
C PRO A 313 5.77 6.03 -17.93
N GLY A 314 5.84 7.04 -18.79
CA GLY A 314 5.15 8.32 -18.55
C GLY A 314 5.74 9.15 -17.41
N MET A 315 7.02 8.95 -17.08
CA MET A 315 7.70 9.72 -16.03
C MET A 315 8.39 10.97 -16.61
N LEU A 316 8.27 12.09 -15.88
CA LEU A 316 8.94 13.36 -16.15
C LEU A 316 9.91 13.68 -15.02
N VAL A 317 10.99 14.37 -15.34
CA VAL A 317 11.96 14.90 -14.40
C VAL A 317 12.07 16.41 -14.59
N VAL A 318 11.80 17.15 -13.52
CA VAL A 318 12.09 18.59 -13.44
C VAL A 318 13.48 18.73 -12.84
N LEU A 319 14.43 19.23 -13.61
CA LEU A 319 15.80 19.48 -13.20
C LEU A 319 15.95 20.93 -12.77
N ALA A 320 16.78 21.18 -11.77
CA ALA A 320 17.23 22.51 -11.43
C ALA A 320 18.76 22.58 -11.49
N ARG A 321 19.28 23.56 -12.22
CA ARG A 321 20.71 23.88 -12.32
C ARG A 321 21.00 25.21 -11.63
N ASP A 322 22.11 25.29 -10.91
CA ASP A 322 22.61 26.53 -10.32
C ASP A 322 23.20 27.49 -11.37
N ALA A 323 23.68 28.65 -10.93
CA ALA A 323 24.26 29.67 -11.81
C ALA A 323 25.50 29.16 -12.59
N ASP A 324 26.20 28.16 -12.06
CA ASP A 324 27.38 27.55 -12.67
C ASP A 324 27.00 26.40 -13.63
N GLY A 325 25.69 26.14 -13.82
CA GLY A 325 25.16 25.07 -14.66
C GLY A 325 25.19 23.68 -14.03
N ARG A 326 25.61 23.56 -12.77
CA ARG A 326 25.66 22.28 -12.05
C ARG A 326 24.26 21.91 -11.58
N VAL A 327 23.94 20.62 -11.58
CA VAL A 327 22.65 20.15 -11.05
C VAL A 327 22.58 20.44 -9.55
N ALA A 328 21.59 21.23 -9.15
CA ALA A 328 21.29 21.58 -7.76
C ALA A 328 20.26 20.61 -7.14
N GLY A 329 19.39 20.04 -7.96
CA GLY A 329 18.36 19.08 -7.54
C GLY A 329 17.44 18.70 -8.69
N PHE A 330 16.52 17.79 -8.42
CA PHE A 330 15.49 17.34 -9.34
C PHE A 330 14.21 16.92 -8.62
N GLN A 331 13.11 16.91 -9.36
CA GLN A 331 11.84 16.31 -8.96
C GLN A 331 11.39 15.32 -10.02
N ARG A 332 10.86 14.18 -9.60
CA ARG A 332 10.31 13.14 -10.49
C ARG A 332 8.79 13.14 -10.39
N TYR A 333 8.12 13.08 -11.53
CA TYR A 333 6.67 13.09 -11.64
C TYR A 333 6.18 11.90 -12.46
N GLY A 334 5.13 11.22 -11.98
CA GLY A 334 4.37 10.28 -12.78
C GLY A 334 3.19 10.97 -13.46
N SER A 335 2.84 10.52 -14.67
CA SER A 335 1.73 11.07 -15.44
C SER A 335 0.53 10.12 -15.51
N SER A 336 -0.67 10.71 -15.52
CA SER A 336 -1.95 10.05 -15.84
C SER A 336 -2.78 10.95 -16.76
N ASN A 337 -3.94 10.45 -17.19
CA ASN A 337 -4.87 11.17 -18.06
C ASN A 337 -4.21 11.69 -19.37
N ASN A 338 -3.43 10.85 -20.05
CA ASN A 338 -2.71 11.15 -21.29
C ASN A 338 -1.83 12.42 -21.18
N GLY A 339 -1.12 12.60 -20.07
CA GLY A 339 -0.34 13.81 -19.81
C GLY A 339 -1.10 14.92 -19.06
N GLY A 340 -2.43 14.84 -18.98
CA GLY A 340 -3.26 15.88 -18.38
C GLY A 340 -3.15 16.00 -16.87
N GLU A 341 -2.58 15.01 -16.18
CA GLU A 341 -2.33 15.06 -14.73
C GLU A 341 -0.92 14.59 -14.40
N LEU A 342 -0.27 15.27 -13.45
CA LEU A 342 1.07 14.94 -12.95
C LEU A 342 1.04 14.73 -11.44
N SER A 343 1.83 13.79 -10.94
CA SER A 343 2.00 13.53 -9.50
C SER A 343 3.45 13.49 -9.11
N LEU A 344 3.83 14.31 -8.12
CA LEU A 344 5.16 14.29 -7.55
C LEU A 344 5.41 12.93 -6.89
N ASP A 345 6.35 12.18 -7.44
CA ASP A 345 6.88 10.96 -6.83
C ASP A 345 7.89 11.36 -5.75
N VAL A 346 8.95 12.07 -6.15
CA VAL A 346 9.96 12.54 -5.20
C VAL A 346 10.64 13.85 -5.58
N PRO A 347 11.00 14.66 -4.57
CA PRO A 347 12.00 15.71 -4.67
C PRO A 347 13.35 15.27 -4.09
N TRP A 348 14.44 15.56 -4.80
CA TRP A 348 15.81 15.45 -4.30
C TRP A 348 16.62 16.69 -4.63
N ARG A 349 17.48 17.11 -3.70
CA ARG A 349 18.38 18.25 -3.92
C ARG A 349 19.66 18.07 -3.14
N ARG A 350 20.72 18.72 -3.60
CA ARG A 350 21.98 18.79 -2.85
C ARG A 350 21.77 19.45 -1.50
N LYS A 351 22.62 19.11 -0.52
CA LYS A 351 22.53 19.67 0.83
C LYS A 351 22.76 21.19 0.86
N ASP A 352 23.61 21.68 -0.04
CA ASP A 352 23.96 23.09 -0.21
C ASP A 352 23.05 23.85 -1.19
N ALA A 353 22.00 23.21 -1.73
CA ALA A 353 21.08 23.84 -2.65
C ALA A 353 20.34 25.04 -2.00
N PRO A 354 20.10 26.14 -2.75
CA PRO A 354 19.46 27.33 -2.23
C PRO A 354 18.04 27.05 -1.74
N ASN A 355 17.65 27.69 -0.64
CA ASN A 355 16.30 27.56 -0.08
C ASN A 355 15.25 28.11 -1.06
N GLY A 356 14.28 27.29 -1.42
CA GLY A 356 13.25 27.60 -2.41
C GLY A 356 13.36 26.80 -3.70
N LEU A 357 14.35 25.89 -3.81
CA LEU A 357 14.58 25.10 -5.03
C LEU A 357 13.35 24.24 -5.40
N ASP A 358 12.75 23.56 -4.42
CA ASP A 358 11.60 22.71 -4.65
C ASP A 358 10.37 23.52 -5.08
N GLU A 359 10.15 24.67 -4.44
CA GLU A 359 9.10 25.61 -4.82
C GLU A 359 9.31 26.18 -6.22
N ARG A 360 10.56 26.47 -6.60
CA ARG A 360 10.93 26.96 -7.93
C ARG A 360 10.58 25.94 -9.00
N MET A 361 11.01 24.67 -8.82
CA MET A 361 10.71 23.59 -9.76
C MET A 361 9.21 23.35 -9.92
N ILE A 362 8.44 23.36 -8.83
CA ILE A 362 6.97 23.20 -8.90
C ILE A 362 6.30 24.36 -9.64
N VAL A 363 6.68 25.61 -9.34
CA VAL A 363 6.09 26.78 -10.01
C VAL A 363 6.42 26.80 -11.49
N ASP A 364 7.67 26.49 -11.86
CA ASP A 364 8.06 26.41 -13.26
C ASP A 364 7.40 25.21 -13.97
N LEU A 365 7.11 24.11 -13.25
CA LEU A 365 6.31 23.00 -13.79
C LEU A 365 4.84 23.40 -14.03
N VAL A 366 4.26 24.26 -13.18
CA VAL A 366 2.93 24.83 -13.45
C VAL A 366 2.95 25.64 -14.75
N ASP A 367 3.99 26.47 -14.94
CA ASP A 367 4.16 27.25 -16.17
C ASP A 367 4.29 26.31 -17.39
N TYR A 368 5.17 25.29 -17.33
CA TYR A 368 5.27 24.23 -18.34
C TYR A 368 3.93 23.55 -18.62
N GLY A 369 3.17 23.25 -17.57
CA GLY A 369 1.88 22.59 -17.67
C GLY A 369 0.83 23.38 -18.46
N ARG A 370 0.88 24.72 -18.39
CA ARG A 370 -0.02 25.58 -19.19
C ARG A 370 0.21 25.42 -20.69
N ASP A 371 1.46 25.18 -21.09
CA ASP A 371 1.85 25.01 -22.50
C ASP A 371 1.64 23.56 -23.01
N HIS A 372 1.42 22.59 -22.10
CA HIS A 372 1.37 21.16 -22.41
C HIS A 372 0.06 20.49 -21.99
N GLU A 373 -1.03 21.25 -21.91
CA GLU A 373 -2.39 20.77 -21.58
C GLU A 373 -2.50 20.03 -20.22
N VAL A 374 -1.55 20.24 -19.31
CA VAL A 374 -1.61 19.71 -17.95
C VAL A 374 -2.67 20.47 -17.18
N LYS A 375 -3.63 19.75 -16.60
CA LYS A 375 -4.74 20.33 -15.84
C LYS A 375 -4.44 20.37 -14.35
N ARG A 376 -3.78 19.33 -13.84
CA ARG A 376 -3.55 19.16 -12.39
C ARG A 376 -2.15 18.66 -12.09
N ILE A 377 -1.57 19.17 -11.01
CA ILE A 377 -0.29 18.71 -10.46
C ILE A 377 -0.51 18.37 -8.98
N SER A 378 -0.48 17.08 -8.61
CA SER A 378 -0.43 16.65 -7.22
C SER A 378 1.01 16.73 -6.70
N LEU A 379 1.17 17.35 -5.53
CA LEU A 379 2.48 17.59 -4.91
C LEU A 379 2.85 16.57 -3.85
N ALA A 380 1.86 15.90 -3.26
CA ALA A 380 1.97 14.80 -2.31
C ALA A 380 0.71 14.78 -1.44
N PHE A 381 0.60 13.70 -0.69
CA PHE A 381 -0.34 13.56 0.40
C PHE A 381 0.12 14.30 1.66
N ALA A 382 -0.65 15.28 2.10
CA ALA A 382 -0.49 15.91 3.41
C ALA A 382 -1.22 15.06 4.46
N ALA A 383 -0.47 14.32 5.29
CA ALA A 383 -1.10 13.54 6.36
C ALA A 383 -1.65 14.46 7.46
N PHE A 384 -2.90 14.21 7.84
CA PHE A 384 -3.60 14.84 8.97
C PHE A 384 -3.46 16.37 9.11
N PRO A 385 -3.75 17.17 8.07
CA PRO A 385 -3.61 18.63 8.16
C PRO A 385 -4.48 19.23 9.27
N GLU A 386 -5.65 18.62 9.55
CA GLU A 386 -6.54 19.05 10.64
C GLU A 386 -5.94 18.82 12.04
N LEU A 387 -5.09 17.81 12.23
CA LEU A 387 -4.41 17.58 13.52
C LEU A 387 -3.36 18.65 13.81
N PHE A 388 -2.78 19.28 12.78
CA PHE A 388 -1.81 20.35 12.90
C PHE A 388 -2.45 21.75 12.91
N ALA A 389 -3.68 21.88 12.40
CA ALA A 389 -4.42 23.14 12.37
C ALA A 389 -5.18 23.44 13.68
N ASP A 390 -5.75 22.42 14.33
CA ASP A 390 -6.57 22.59 15.55
C ASP A 390 -5.72 22.71 16.83
N LYS A 391 -5.93 23.79 17.60
CA LYS A 391 -5.28 23.99 18.92
C LYS A 391 -5.99 23.24 20.07
N GLU A 392 -7.26 22.86 19.92
CA GLU A 392 -8.02 22.10 20.91
C GLU A 392 -8.31 20.68 20.40
N ARG A 393 -7.84 19.67 21.15
CA ARG A 393 -7.90 18.27 20.71
C ARG A 393 -8.76 17.42 21.65
N SER A 394 -9.75 16.74 21.08
CA SER A 394 -10.47 15.64 21.74
C SER A 394 -9.53 14.46 22.08
N ARG A 395 -9.87 13.64 23.09
CA ARG A 395 -9.06 12.48 23.53
C ARG A 395 -8.75 11.49 22.40
N SER A 396 -9.65 11.31 21.44
CA SER A 396 -9.44 10.46 20.26
C SER A 396 -8.46 11.08 19.25
N LYS A 397 -8.57 12.39 18.99
CA LYS A 397 -7.60 13.16 18.18
C LYS A 397 -6.20 13.15 18.82
N GLN A 398 -6.12 13.17 20.15
CA GLN A 398 -4.86 13.08 20.89
C GLN A 398 -4.18 11.72 20.74
N ALA A 399 -4.94 10.62 20.77
CA ALA A 399 -4.38 9.27 20.55
C ALA A 399 -3.83 9.11 19.12
N ILE A 400 -4.56 9.60 18.11
CA ILE A 400 -4.10 9.60 16.71
C ILE A 400 -2.87 10.49 16.55
N TYR A 401 -2.83 11.66 17.22
CA TYR A 401 -1.66 12.54 17.22
C TYR A 401 -0.41 11.87 17.81
N VAL A 402 -0.54 11.13 18.92
CA VAL A 402 0.58 10.37 19.51
C VAL A 402 1.07 9.27 18.56
N LEU A 403 0.16 8.58 17.88
CA LEU A 403 0.50 7.56 16.88
C LEU A 403 1.19 8.18 15.65
N ALA A 404 0.69 9.32 15.17
CA ALA A 404 1.31 10.06 14.07
C ALA A 404 2.71 10.58 14.45
N ARG A 405 2.89 11.06 15.68
CA ARG A 405 4.19 11.53 16.21
C ARG A 405 5.21 10.40 16.37
N THR A 406 4.76 9.20 16.73
CA THR A 406 5.65 8.02 16.79
C THR A 406 6.07 7.53 15.41
N LEU A 407 5.26 7.77 14.38
CA LEU A 407 5.60 7.51 12.97
C LEU A 407 6.29 8.70 12.28
N ASP A 408 6.35 9.88 12.91
CA ASP A 408 6.94 11.10 12.36
C ASP A 408 8.42 10.97 11.96
N PRO A 409 9.29 10.23 12.70
CA PRO A 409 10.65 9.96 12.24
C PRO A 409 10.71 9.20 10.90
N LEU A 410 9.64 8.50 10.52
CA LEU A 410 9.59 7.69 9.29
C LEU A 410 9.09 8.47 8.08
N ILE A 411 8.30 9.55 8.26
CA ILE A 411 7.68 10.32 7.14
C ILE A 411 8.02 11.82 7.18
N ARG A 412 8.48 12.38 8.31
CA ARG A 412 8.71 13.83 8.53
C ARG A 412 7.47 14.69 8.23
N LEU A 413 6.33 14.29 8.79
CA LEU A 413 4.98 14.78 8.48
C LEU A 413 4.84 16.29 8.62
N GLU A 414 5.39 16.87 9.68
CA GLU A 414 5.22 18.30 9.95
C GLU A 414 5.96 19.17 8.92
N SER A 415 7.16 18.76 8.51
CA SER A 415 7.94 19.48 7.49
C SER A 415 7.27 19.44 6.12
N LEU A 416 6.72 18.27 5.75
CA LEU A 416 5.96 18.07 4.52
C LEU A 416 4.68 18.93 4.51
N TYR A 417 3.92 18.92 5.61
CA TYR A 417 2.72 19.75 5.73
C TYR A 417 3.04 21.26 5.58
N ARG A 418 4.09 21.76 6.24
CA ARG A 418 4.51 23.17 6.13
C ARG A 418 4.96 23.53 4.71
N PHE A 419 5.61 22.60 4.01
CA PHE A 419 5.98 22.78 2.60
C PHE A 419 4.75 22.87 1.71
N LEU A 420 3.87 21.87 1.76
CA LEU A 420 2.68 21.78 0.92
C LEU A 420 1.70 22.96 1.14
N ARG A 421 1.59 23.45 2.39
CA ARG A 421 0.74 24.60 2.72
C ARG A 421 1.12 25.88 1.97
N LYS A 422 2.37 26.03 1.49
CA LYS A 422 2.82 27.21 0.72
C LYS A 422 2.03 27.41 -0.58
N PHE A 423 1.56 26.31 -1.17
CA PHE A 423 0.83 26.31 -2.44
C PHE A 423 -0.67 26.59 -2.26
N ASN A 424 -1.21 26.52 -1.04
CA ASN A 424 -2.63 26.77 -0.75
C ASN A 424 -3.62 25.97 -1.64
N SER A 425 -3.23 24.75 -2.02
CA SER A 425 -3.95 23.89 -2.98
C SER A 425 -4.41 22.57 -2.34
N PHE A 426 -4.96 22.62 -1.13
CA PHE A 426 -5.48 21.42 -0.47
C PHE A 426 -6.74 20.92 -1.18
N GLY A 427 -6.68 19.70 -1.70
CA GLY A 427 -7.78 19.03 -2.38
C GLY A 427 -8.59 18.14 -1.44
N ASN A 428 -9.05 17.02 -2.00
CA ASN A 428 -9.93 16.07 -1.34
C ASN A 428 -9.25 15.32 -0.19
N GLN A 429 -10.06 14.92 0.79
CA GLN A 429 -9.63 14.02 1.85
C GLN A 429 -9.37 12.62 1.29
N ARG A 430 -8.34 11.95 1.84
CA ARG A 430 -8.12 10.53 1.61
C ARG A 430 -8.34 9.75 2.90
N PHE A 431 -8.83 8.52 2.74
CA PHE A 431 -9.26 7.68 3.85
C PHE A 431 -8.50 6.36 3.87
N VAL A 432 -8.30 5.85 5.08
CA VAL A 432 -8.01 4.44 5.32
C VAL A 432 -9.32 3.75 5.68
N LEU A 433 -9.64 2.66 4.99
CA LEU A 433 -10.82 1.86 5.26
C LEU A 433 -10.40 0.57 5.94
N ILE A 434 -10.81 0.38 7.19
CA ILE A 434 -10.45 -0.78 8.00
C ILE A 434 -11.63 -1.31 8.79
N ARG A 435 -11.52 -2.58 9.20
CA ARG A 435 -12.42 -3.18 10.20
C ARG A 435 -11.73 -3.27 11.54
N TRP A 436 -12.41 -2.83 12.59
CA TRP A 436 -11.86 -2.85 13.96
C TRP A 436 -11.45 -4.25 14.42
N ARG A 437 -12.19 -5.28 14.01
CA ARG A 437 -11.88 -6.68 14.35
C ARG A 437 -10.52 -7.16 13.82
N GLU A 438 -10.00 -6.50 12.79
CA GLU A 438 -8.79 -6.89 12.08
C GLU A 438 -7.67 -5.86 12.25
N ILE A 439 -7.87 -4.82 13.07
CA ILE A 439 -6.97 -3.66 13.15
C ILE A 439 -5.50 -4.03 13.41
N VAL A 440 -5.25 -5.05 14.24
CA VAL A 440 -3.87 -5.49 14.54
C VAL A 440 -3.18 -6.04 13.30
N PHE A 441 -3.84 -6.94 12.58
CA PHE A 441 -3.28 -7.53 11.35
C PHE A 441 -3.22 -6.52 10.21
N THR A 442 -4.20 -5.62 10.13
CA THR A 442 -4.19 -4.53 9.15
C THR A 442 -3.07 -3.55 9.42
N ALA A 443 -2.85 -3.15 10.67
CA ALA A 443 -1.73 -2.29 11.05
C ALA A 443 -0.40 -2.98 10.74
N ALA A 444 -0.24 -4.27 11.09
CA ALA A 444 0.96 -5.04 10.74
C ALA A 444 1.18 -5.09 9.22
N ALA A 445 0.14 -5.33 8.42
CA ALA A 445 0.22 -5.34 6.96
C ALA A 445 0.63 -3.98 6.40
N LEU A 446 -0.05 -2.89 6.81
CA LEU A 446 0.24 -1.53 6.38
C LEU A 446 1.67 -1.11 6.75
N LEU A 447 2.09 -1.32 8.00
CA LEU A 447 3.43 -0.97 8.45
C LEU A 447 4.52 -1.75 7.69
N THR A 448 4.29 -3.03 7.43
CA THR A 448 5.26 -3.86 6.70
C THR A 448 5.30 -3.53 5.21
N LEU A 449 4.21 -3.04 4.63
CA LEU A 449 4.19 -2.59 3.23
C LEU A 449 4.82 -1.21 3.07
N GLU A 450 4.49 -0.26 3.94
CA GLU A 450 4.97 1.12 3.81
C GLU A 450 6.42 1.32 4.32
N PHE A 451 6.88 0.58 5.33
CA PHE A 451 8.15 0.92 5.98
C PHE A 451 9.27 -0.12 5.89
N VAL A 452 8.95 -1.36 5.54
CA VAL A 452 10.00 -2.40 5.41
C VAL A 452 10.65 -2.28 4.03
N PRO A 453 11.99 -2.17 3.94
CA PRO A 453 12.67 -2.11 2.66
C PRO A 453 12.32 -3.30 1.77
N HIS A 454 11.91 -3.01 0.54
CA HIS A 454 11.74 -4.02 -0.50
C HIS A 454 13.12 -4.54 -0.90
N ARG A 455 13.31 -5.87 -0.93
CA ARG A 455 14.54 -6.47 -1.48
C ARG A 455 14.66 -6.01 -2.93
N LYS A 456 15.81 -5.43 -3.30
CA LYS A 456 16.15 -5.18 -4.71
C LYS A 456 16.01 -6.50 -5.46
N GLN A 457 15.04 -6.58 -6.37
CA GLN A 457 15.09 -7.61 -7.41
C GLN A 457 16.20 -7.16 -8.34
N GLY A 458 17.31 -7.90 -8.30
CA GLY A 458 18.50 -7.64 -9.10
C GLY A 458 18.24 -7.74 -10.59
#